data_AF-A0A494USI4-F1
#
_entry.id   AF-A0A494USI4-F1
#
_cell.length_a   1.000
_cell.length_b   1.000
_cell.length_c   1.000
_cell.angle_alpha   90.00
_cell.angle_beta   90.00
_cell.angle_gamma   90.00
#
_symmetry.space_group_name_H-M   'P 1'
#
loop_
_entity.id
_entity.type
_entity.pdbx_description
1 polymer ?
#
loop_
_entity_poly.entity_id
_entity_poly.type
_entity_poly.pdbx_seq_one_letter_code
_entity_poly.pdbx_strand_id
1 'polypeptide(L)'
;MDWLKRLPGVGPWMARLMLTHAWRSYERLDRVHWTRLAAAMTFRSFVALFPLLTVAAAVGAATLSQDQQNTLQRKIADQVPGISDQLNIGDLVENAGTIGLIAGAVLLFTGISWAGAMRECLRAVWELPDEEENPFLRKGKDAGILVGLGGAVLITLAASTVASAMVGRISDAIGLEKGGWGGIVLHVAAFAVAVGADFLLLLYVLTLLPGVEPARRRLIVAALTGAIGFELLKLLLSGYMQGVAAKSMYGAFGVPVALLLWINFTAKLVLFCAAWTATQSREEEAPGLTDAGGGAPGPAAASDG
;
A
#
# COMPACT_ATOMS: atom_id res chain seq x y z
N MET A 1 5.80 -3.30 29.25
CA MET A 1 4.34 -3.57 29.32
C MET A 1 3.99 -4.70 30.30
N ASP A 2 4.93 -5.18 31.13
CA ASP A 2 4.74 -6.34 32.03
C ASP A 2 3.82 -6.12 33.22
N TRP A 3 3.45 -4.87 33.52
CA TRP A 3 2.52 -4.56 34.60
C TRP A 3 1.08 -5.02 34.31
N LEU A 4 0.68 -5.08 33.02
CA LEU A 4 -0.63 -5.58 32.58
C LEU A 4 -0.81 -7.08 32.84
N LYS A 5 0.29 -7.84 32.97
CA LYS A 5 0.27 -9.27 33.31
C LYS A 5 -0.11 -9.53 34.77
N ARG A 6 -0.04 -8.51 35.63
CA ARG A 6 -0.28 -8.62 37.08
C ARG A 6 -1.72 -8.27 37.50
N LEU A 7 -2.59 -7.89 36.56
CA LEU A 7 -3.99 -7.58 36.85
C LEU A 7 -4.82 -8.87 36.95
N PRO A 8 -5.39 -9.19 38.13
CA PRO A 8 -6.22 -10.38 38.30
C PRO A 8 -7.48 -10.24 37.43
N GLY A 9 -7.71 -11.21 36.53
CA GLY A 9 -8.85 -11.27 35.61
C GLY A 9 -8.50 -10.96 34.14
N VAL A 10 -7.69 -9.93 33.87
CA VAL A 10 -7.28 -9.53 32.51
C VAL A 10 -5.97 -10.20 32.09
N GLY A 11 -5.10 -10.55 33.04
CA GLY A 11 -3.79 -11.17 32.81
C GLY A 11 -3.79 -12.42 31.91
N PRO A 12 -4.70 -13.40 32.07
CA PRO A 12 -4.72 -14.61 31.24
C PRO A 12 -5.16 -14.35 29.78
N TRP A 13 -6.09 -13.42 29.58
CA TRP A 13 -6.56 -13.02 28.25
C TRP A 13 -5.54 -12.15 27.54
N MET A 14 -4.90 -11.23 28.27
CA MET A 14 -3.79 -10.44 27.76
C MET A 14 -2.60 -11.34 27.40
N ALA A 15 -2.29 -12.34 28.21
CA ALA A 15 -1.25 -13.33 27.89
C ALA A 15 -1.59 -14.14 26.62
N ARG A 16 -2.86 -14.53 26.42
CA ARG A 16 -3.30 -15.20 25.17
C ARG A 16 -3.25 -14.29 23.95
N LEU A 17 -3.65 -13.02 24.08
CA LEU A 17 -3.51 -12.00 23.03
C LEU A 17 -2.05 -11.76 22.69
N MET A 18 -1.18 -11.69 23.69
CA MET A 18 0.27 -11.51 23.51
C MET A 18 0.95 -12.67 22.78
N LEU A 19 0.34 -13.87 22.77
CA LEU A 19 0.83 -15.01 22.01
C LEU A 19 0.40 -14.98 20.53
N THR A 20 -0.58 -14.15 20.16
CA THR A 20 -1.07 -14.07 18.77
C THR A 20 -0.01 -13.44 17.86
N HIS A 21 -0.01 -13.86 16.60
CA HIS A 21 0.88 -13.30 15.58
C HIS A 21 0.66 -11.80 15.41
N ALA A 22 -0.59 -11.34 15.50
CA ALA A 22 -0.96 -9.92 15.44
C ALA A 22 -0.26 -9.08 16.52
N TRP A 23 -0.22 -9.59 17.76
CA TRP A 23 0.44 -8.87 18.85
C TRP A 23 1.97 -8.82 18.65
N ARG A 24 2.59 -9.93 18.24
CA ARG A 24 4.03 -9.95 17.94
C ARG A 24 4.39 -8.99 16.79
N SER A 25 3.56 -8.90 15.76
CA SER A 25 3.71 -7.91 14.69
C SER A 25 3.57 -6.48 15.20
N TYR A 26 2.64 -6.23 16.13
CA TYR A 26 2.51 -4.92 16.77
C TYR A 26 3.72 -4.57 17.65
N GLU A 27 4.26 -5.50 18.44
CA GLU A 27 5.49 -5.27 19.22
C GLU A 27 6.66 -4.92 18.32
N ARG A 28 6.82 -5.61 17.18
CA ARG A 28 7.82 -5.25 16.17
C ARG A 28 7.63 -3.83 15.65
N LEU A 29 6.39 -3.43 15.31
CA LEU A 29 6.08 -2.07 14.88
C LEU A 29 6.44 -1.01 15.95
N ASP A 30 6.16 -1.30 17.22
CA ASP A 30 6.45 -0.38 18.32
C ASP A 30 7.97 -0.19 18.49
N ARG A 31 8.76 -1.27 18.41
CA ARG A 31 10.24 -1.22 18.46
C ARG A 31 10.86 -0.33 17.38
N VAL A 32 10.28 -0.33 16.18
CA VAL A 32 10.79 0.46 15.04
C VAL A 32 10.16 1.86 14.96
N HIS A 33 9.40 2.26 15.98
CA HIS A 33 8.69 3.54 16.02
C HIS A 33 7.83 3.78 14.76
N TRP A 34 7.03 2.79 14.39
CA TRP A 34 6.25 2.76 13.14
C TRP A 34 5.42 4.01 12.84
N THR A 35 4.98 4.76 13.87
CA THR A 35 4.26 6.03 13.67
C THR A 35 5.12 7.10 13.00
N ARG A 36 6.43 7.13 13.28
CA ARG A 36 7.40 8.01 12.62
C ARG A 36 7.63 7.58 11.18
N LEU A 37 7.77 6.27 10.94
CA LEU A 37 7.88 5.71 9.59
C LEU A 37 6.65 6.05 8.75
N ALA A 38 5.45 5.85 9.31
CA ALA A 38 4.19 6.19 8.66
C ALA A 38 4.11 7.69 8.33
N ALA A 39 4.55 8.57 9.24
CA ALA A 39 4.60 10.01 9.00
C ALA A 39 5.56 10.37 7.85
N ALA A 40 6.74 9.75 7.80
CA ALA A 40 7.71 9.96 6.72
C ALA A 40 7.15 9.51 5.36
N MET A 41 6.54 8.32 5.29
CA MET A 41 5.84 7.81 4.11
C MET A 41 4.71 8.75 3.69
N THR A 42 3.95 9.27 4.66
CA THR A 42 2.82 10.18 4.40
C THR A 42 3.29 11.47 3.74
N PHE A 43 4.29 12.12 4.34
CA PHE A 43 4.83 13.38 3.83
C PHE A 43 5.42 13.21 2.43
N ARG A 44 6.25 12.17 2.23
CA ARG A 44 6.84 11.86 0.93
C ARG A 44 5.78 11.58 -0.13
N SER A 45 4.75 10.82 0.22
CA SER A 45 3.65 10.49 -0.71
C SER A 45 2.87 11.76 -1.07
N PHE A 46 2.50 12.57 -0.09
CA PHE A 46 1.75 13.81 -0.30
C PHE A 46 2.50 14.79 -1.21
N VAL A 47 3.81 14.98 -1.00
CA VAL A 47 4.63 15.85 -1.88
C VAL A 47 4.74 15.27 -3.29
N ALA A 48 4.88 13.95 -3.43
CA ALA A 48 4.95 13.29 -4.74
C ALA A 48 3.63 13.33 -5.53
N LEU A 49 2.48 13.56 -4.87
CA LEU A 49 1.19 13.67 -5.54
C LEU A 49 1.10 14.89 -6.45
N PHE A 50 1.69 16.04 -6.12
CA PHE A 50 1.54 17.23 -6.95
C PHE A 50 2.14 17.06 -8.35
N PRO A 51 3.43 16.66 -8.51
CA PRO A 51 3.98 16.40 -9.84
C PRO A 51 3.26 15.24 -10.55
N LEU A 52 2.83 14.22 -9.80
CA LEU A 52 2.11 13.07 -10.36
C LEU A 52 0.78 13.50 -10.98
N LEU A 53 -0.01 14.29 -10.25
CA LEU A 53 -1.29 14.81 -10.72
C LEU A 53 -1.10 15.73 -11.93
N THR A 54 -0.08 16.59 -11.93
CA THR A 54 0.23 17.45 -13.08
C THR A 54 0.59 16.64 -14.32
N VAL A 55 1.43 15.60 -14.19
CA VAL A 55 1.77 14.71 -15.31
C VAL A 55 0.55 13.93 -15.78
N ALA A 56 -0.25 13.39 -14.85
CA ALA A 56 -1.48 12.67 -15.20
C ALA A 56 -2.48 13.57 -15.96
N ALA A 57 -2.61 14.83 -15.54
CA ALA A 57 -3.47 15.80 -16.20
C ALA A 57 -2.92 16.22 -17.58
N ALA A 58 -1.61 16.42 -17.71
CA ALA A 58 -0.97 16.70 -19.01
C ALA A 58 -1.12 15.52 -19.99
N VAL A 59 -0.94 14.28 -19.53
CA VAL A 59 -1.17 13.07 -20.33
C VAL A 59 -2.64 12.94 -20.69
N GLY A 60 -3.56 13.18 -19.76
CA GLY A 60 -5.00 13.20 -20.01
C GLY A 60 -5.38 14.23 -21.08
N ALA A 61 -4.89 15.45 -20.97
CA ALA A 61 -5.09 16.51 -21.96
C ALA A 61 -4.56 16.14 -23.36
N ALA A 62 -3.43 15.45 -23.43
CA ALA A 62 -2.81 15.05 -24.69
C ALA A 62 -3.47 13.81 -25.35
N THR A 63 -4.15 12.96 -24.58
CA THR A 63 -4.65 11.65 -25.06
C THR A 63 -6.17 11.53 -25.12
N LEU A 64 -6.90 12.29 -24.31
CA LEU A 64 -8.36 12.24 -24.23
C LEU A 64 -9.00 13.29 -25.14
N SER A 65 -10.12 12.93 -25.76
CA SER A 65 -10.99 13.90 -26.44
C SER A 65 -11.65 14.87 -25.46
N GLN A 66 -12.10 16.04 -25.94
CA GLN A 66 -12.75 17.06 -25.10
C GLN A 66 -13.94 16.51 -24.29
N ASP A 67 -14.75 15.63 -24.90
CA ASP A 67 -15.90 15.00 -24.24
C ASP A 67 -15.47 14.04 -23.12
N GLN A 68 -14.37 13.31 -23.31
CA GLN A 68 -13.79 12.44 -22.29
C GLN A 68 -13.18 13.24 -21.14
N GLN A 69 -12.51 14.36 -21.44
CA GLN A 69 -11.99 15.28 -20.44
C GLN A 69 -13.11 15.88 -19.58
N ASN A 70 -14.19 16.36 -20.21
CA ASN A 70 -15.37 16.89 -19.52
C ASN A 70 -16.07 15.82 -18.65
N THR A 71 -16.05 14.57 -19.08
CA THR A 71 -16.60 13.44 -18.31
C THR A 71 -15.72 13.11 -17.10
N LEU A 72 -14.40 13.12 -17.28
CA LEU A 72 -13.45 12.91 -16.19
C LEU A 72 -13.52 14.02 -15.15
N GLN A 73 -13.58 15.29 -15.60
CA GLN A 73 -13.71 16.45 -14.72
C GLN A 73 -15.00 16.38 -13.88
N ARG A 74 -16.13 16.00 -14.49
CA ARG A 74 -17.39 15.79 -13.75
C ARG A 74 -17.25 14.70 -12.68
N LYS A 75 -16.67 13.55 -13.03
CA LYS A 75 -16.43 12.47 -12.05
C LYS A 75 -15.51 12.90 -10.90
N ILE A 76 -14.49 13.70 -11.17
CA ILE A 76 -13.58 14.22 -10.14
C ILE A 76 -14.31 15.23 -9.25
N ALA A 77 -15.09 16.13 -9.84
CA ALA A 77 -15.88 17.13 -9.12
C ALA A 77 -16.93 16.50 -8.19
N ASP A 78 -17.58 15.42 -8.66
CA ASP A 78 -18.55 14.65 -7.88
C ASP A 78 -17.90 13.94 -6.68
N GLN A 79 -16.66 13.49 -6.83
CA GLN A 79 -15.92 12.79 -5.77
C GLN A 79 -15.21 13.74 -4.81
N VAL A 80 -14.82 14.93 -5.27
CA VAL A 80 -14.07 15.91 -4.49
C VAL A 80 -14.68 17.31 -4.71
N PRO A 81 -15.71 17.67 -3.91
CA PRO A 81 -16.33 18.98 -3.98
C PRO A 81 -15.30 20.09 -3.70
N GLY A 82 -15.24 21.12 -4.56
CA GLY A 82 -14.39 22.30 -4.39
C GLY A 82 -13.06 22.31 -5.17
N ILE A 83 -12.70 21.21 -5.86
CA ILE A 83 -11.52 21.19 -6.76
C ILE A 83 -11.86 21.64 -8.20
N SER A 84 -13.11 21.46 -8.64
CA SER A 84 -13.54 21.72 -10.03
C SER A 84 -13.27 23.15 -10.51
N ASP A 85 -13.43 24.13 -9.63
CA ASP A 85 -13.35 25.55 -9.96
C ASP A 85 -11.90 26.08 -9.94
N GLN A 86 -10.96 25.28 -9.42
CA GLN A 86 -9.53 25.61 -9.33
C GLN A 86 -8.69 24.92 -10.42
N LEU A 87 -9.24 23.90 -11.09
CA LEU A 87 -8.59 23.23 -12.21
C LEU A 87 -8.85 24.01 -13.49
N ASN A 88 -8.00 24.99 -13.81
CA ASN A 88 -8.04 25.65 -15.11
C ASN A 88 -7.44 24.73 -16.20
N ILE A 89 -8.24 23.76 -16.66
CA ILE A 89 -7.81 22.76 -17.64
C ILE A 89 -7.40 23.43 -18.97
N GLY A 90 -7.96 24.59 -19.32
CA GLY A 90 -7.62 25.34 -20.53
C GLY A 90 -6.14 25.73 -20.61
N ASP A 91 -5.62 26.35 -19.55
CA ASP A 91 -4.19 26.76 -19.48
C ASP A 91 -3.25 25.55 -19.51
N LEU A 92 -3.69 24.43 -18.92
CA LEU A 92 -2.94 23.18 -18.89
C LEU A 92 -2.87 22.52 -20.28
N VAL A 93 -3.92 22.64 -21.09
CA VAL A 93 -3.97 22.12 -22.47
C VAL A 93 -3.07 22.95 -23.40
N GLU A 94 -3.10 24.28 -23.31
CA GLU A 94 -2.26 25.15 -24.16
C GLU A 94 -0.76 24.97 -23.91
N ASN A 95 -0.36 24.67 -22.68
CA ASN A 95 1.04 24.50 -22.28
C ASN A 95 1.41 23.05 -21.91
N ALA A 96 0.58 22.08 -22.30
CA ALA A 96 0.68 20.68 -21.87
C ALA A 96 2.06 20.06 -22.12
N GLY A 97 2.71 20.41 -23.24
CA GLY A 97 4.04 19.92 -23.60
C GLY A 97 5.13 20.36 -22.62
N THR A 98 5.27 21.67 -22.39
CA THR A 98 6.30 22.23 -21.50
C THR A 98 6.00 21.91 -20.03
N ILE A 99 4.74 22.04 -19.60
CA ILE A 99 4.31 21.69 -18.23
C ILE A 99 4.51 20.21 -17.98
N GLY A 100 4.13 19.34 -18.92
CA GLY A 100 4.31 17.90 -18.82
C GLY A 100 5.78 17.48 -18.73
N LEU A 101 6.67 18.13 -19.49
CA LEU A 101 8.12 17.86 -19.43
C LEU A 101 8.72 18.25 -18.06
N ILE A 102 8.44 19.47 -17.59
CA ILE A 102 8.95 19.97 -16.31
C ILE A 102 8.38 19.14 -15.16
N ALA A 103 7.07 18.91 -15.16
CA ALA A 103 6.41 18.09 -14.16
C ALA A 103 6.91 16.64 -14.19
N GLY A 104 7.21 16.10 -15.38
CA GLY A 104 7.82 14.79 -15.56
C GLY A 104 9.20 14.69 -14.93
N ALA A 105 10.07 15.69 -15.16
CA ALA A 105 11.39 15.73 -14.53
C ALA A 105 11.30 15.84 -13.00
N VAL A 106 10.41 16.70 -12.49
CA VAL A 106 10.16 16.84 -11.05
C VAL A 106 9.57 15.54 -10.48
N LEU A 107 8.65 14.89 -11.19
CA LEU A 107 8.05 13.62 -10.80
C LEU A 107 9.10 12.50 -10.74
N LEU A 108 10.03 12.43 -11.69
CA LEU A 108 11.11 11.46 -11.63
C LEU A 108 11.97 11.69 -10.38
N PHE A 109 12.38 12.93 -10.11
CA PHE A 109 13.20 13.23 -8.94
C PHE A 109 12.47 12.95 -7.61
N THR A 110 11.23 13.43 -7.50
CA THR A 110 10.40 13.25 -6.29
C THR A 110 9.95 11.82 -6.11
N GLY A 111 9.60 11.14 -7.20
CA GLY A 111 9.20 9.73 -7.23
C GLY A 111 10.34 8.79 -6.84
N ILE A 112 11.57 9.02 -7.32
CA ILE A 112 12.75 8.24 -6.89
C ILE A 112 12.98 8.44 -5.39
N SER A 113 12.88 9.67 -4.91
CA SER A 113 13.03 9.98 -3.48
C SER A 113 11.92 9.36 -2.62
N TRP A 114 10.71 9.29 -3.16
CA TRP A 114 9.56 8.62 -2.54
C TRP A 114 9.78 7.11 -2.47
N ALA A 115 10.17 6.47 -3.57
CA ALA A 115 10.43 5.03 -3.63
C ALA A 115 11.54 4.63 -2.63
N GLY A 116 12.62 5.41 -2.56
CA GLY A 116 13.68 5.22 -1.56
C GLY A 116 13.16 5.31 -0.13
N ALA A 117 12.37 6.33 0.21
CA ALA A 117 11.80 6.49 1.56
C ALA A 117 10.84 5.34 1.92
N MET A 118 10.02 4.88 0.97
CA MET A 118 9.13 3.73 1.16
C MET A 118 9.93 2.45 1.43
N ARG A 119 10.98 2.21 0.63
CA ARG A 119 11.90 1.08 0.83
C ARG A 119 12.57 1.14 2.20
N GLU A 120 13.15 2.28 2.57
CA GLU A 120 13.81 2.48 3.88
C GLU A 120 12.85 2.20 5.04
N CYS A 121 11.61 2.70 4.98
CA CYS A 121 10.60 2.43 6.01
C CYS A 121 10.24 0.94 6.11
N LEU A 122 10.10 0.26 4.97
CA LEU A 122 9.80 -1.18 4.94
C LEU A 122 10.97 -2.02 5.43
N ARG A 123 12.21 -1.66 5.05
CA ARG A 123 13.43 -2.32 5.54
C ARG A 123 13.62 -2.13 7.04
N ALA A 124 13.28 -0.96 7.57
CA ALA A 124 13.28 -0.70 9.00
C ALA A 124 12.33 -1.63 9.75
N VAL A 125 11.12 -1.89 9.23
CA VAL A 125 10.18 -2.88 9.81
C VAL A 125 10.74 -4.30 9.76
N TRP A 126 11.50 -4.63 8.72
CA TRP A 126 12.23 -5.90 8.63
C TRP A 126 13.49 -5.94 9.52
N GLU A 127 13.83 -4.84 10.19
CA GLU A 127 15.04 -4.70 11.02
C GLU A 127 16.32 -5.06 10.25
N LEU A 128 16.34 -4.76 8.94
CA LEU A 128 17.49 -5.01 8.08
C LEU A 128 18.61 -4.01 8.38
N PRO A 129 19.88 -4.43 8.29
CA PRO A 129 21.00 -3.50 8.42
C PRO A 129 20.95 -2.48 7.29
N ASP A 130 21.37 -1.25 7.59
CA ASP A 130 21.62 -0.24 6.58
C ASP A 130 22.76 -0.73 5.68
N GLU A 131 22.47 -0.90 4.39
CA GLU A 131 23.51 -1.23 3.42
C GLU A 131 24.37 0.02 3.19
N GLU A 132 25.68 -0.10 3.40
CA GLU A 132 26.69 0.84 2.90
C GLU A 132 26.80 0.73 1.36
N GLU A 133 25.70 0.97 0.66
CA GLU A 133 25.62 0.98 -0.80
C GLU A 133 26.07 2.35 -1.35
N ASN A 134 26.74 2.34 -2.51
CA ASN A 134 27.04 3.57 -3.25
C ASN A 134 25.73 4.35 -3.55
N PRO A 135 25.65 5.65 -3.21
CA PRO A 135 24.45 6.47 -3.42
C PRO A 135 23.87 6.41 -4.83
N PHE A 136 24.71 6.25 -5.86
CA PHE A 136 24.26 6.16 -7.25
C PHE A 136 23.56 4.84 -7.58
N LEU A 137 24.11 3.72 -7.11
CA LEU A 137 23.49 2.38 -7.25
C LEU A 137 22.15 2.32 -6.51
N ARG A 138 22.12 2.89 -5.31
CA ARG A 138 20.90 3.00 -4.50
C ARG A 138 19.79 3.74 -5.24
N LYS A 139 20.13 4.89 -5.83
CA LYS A 139 19.18 5.72 -6.58
C LYS A 139 18.71 5.05 -7.88
N GLY A 140 19.58 4.26 -8.52
CA GLY A 140 19.21 3.40 -9.65
C GLY A 140 18.21 2.30 -9.26
N LYS A 141 18.42 1.64 -8.10
CA LYS A 141 17.50 0.64 -7.54
C LYS A 141 16.13 1.28 -7.25
N ASP A 142 16.11 2.44 -6.61
CA ASP A 142 14.88 3.17 -6.31
C ASP A 142 14.14 3.60 -7.59
N ALA A 143 14.87 4.00 -8.64
CA ALA A 143 14.27 4.28 -9.95
C ALA A 143 13.68 3.03 -10.62
N GLY A 144 14.39 1.89 -10.57
CA GLY A 144 13.87 0.62 -11.07
C GLY A 144 12.60 0.17 -10.34
N ILE A 145 12.59 0.32 -9.01
CA ILE A 145 11.42 0.04 -8.17
C ILE A 145 10.25 0.96 -8.54
N LEU A 146 10.51 2.25 -8.75
CA LEU A 146 9.48 3.22 -9.16
C LEU A 146 8.89 2.85 -10.53
N VAL A 147 9.72 2.48 -11.50
CA VAL A 147 9.28 2.05 -12.83
C VAL A 147 8.45 0.77 -12.73
N GLY A 148 8.87 -0.21 -11.93
CA GLY A 148 8.11 -1.44 -11.72
C GLY A 148 6.77 -1.18 -11.03
N LEU A 149 6.72 -0.27 -10.05
CA LEU A 149 5.48 0.11 -9.37
C LEU A 149 4.53 0.86 -10.32
N GLY A 150 5.05 1.82 -11.08
CA GLY A 150 4.28 2.51 -12.13
C GLY A 150 3.77 1.55 -13.19
N GLY A 151 4.59 0.62 -13.65
CA GLY A 151 4.22 -0.43 -14.59
C GLY A 151 3.12 -1.35 -14.05
N ALA A 152 3.22 -1.79 -12.79
CA ALA A 152 2.19 -2.62 -12.14
C ALA A 152 0.84 -1.88 -12.05
N VAL A 153 0.86 -0.59 -11.71
CA VAL A 153 -0.34 0.26 -11.70
C VAL A 153 -0.93 0.42 -13.10
N LEU A 154 -0.09 0.64 -14.13
CA LEU A 154 -0.56 0.76 -15.51
C LEU A 154 -1.15 -0.54 -16.05
N ILE A 155 -0.52 -1.68 -15.77
CA ILE A 155 -1.03 -3.02 -16.14
C ILE A 155 -2.37 -3.28 -15.47
N THR A 156 -2.46 -2.96 -14.18
CA THR A 156 -3.71 -3.04 -13.40
C THR A 156 -4.81 -2.20 -14.04
N LEU A 157 -4.50 -0.95 -14.41
CA LEU A 157 -5.46 -0.03 -14.98
C LEU A 157 -5.91 -0.52 -16.36
N ALA A 158 -4.98 -1.00 -17.19
CA ALA A 158 -5.27 -1.61 -18.49
C ALA A 158 -6.13 -2.88 -18.36
N ALA A 159 -5.82 -3.74 -17.39
CA ALA A 159 -6.63 -4.93 -17.12
C ALA A 159 -8.05 -4.54 -16.67
N SER A 160 -8.18 -3.52 -15.82
CA SER A 160 -9.47 -3.00 -15.36
C SER A 160 -10.30 -2.38 -16.48
N THR A 161 -9.67 -1.63 -17.41
CA THR A 161 -10.37 -1.04 -18.55
C THR A 161 -10.82 -2.10 -19.55
N VAL A 162 -9.98 -3.09 -19.84
CA VAL A 162 -10.34 -4.24 -20.70
C VAL A 162 -11.47 -5.05 -20.07
N ALA A 163 -11.38 -5.35 -18.78
CA ALA A 163 -12.43 -6.05 -18.05
C ALA A 163 -13.75 -5.27 -18.11
N SER A 164 -13.72 -3.96 -17.85
CA SER A 164 -14.91 -3.09 -17.92
C SER A 164 -15.50 -3.02 -19.33
N ALA A 165 -14.67 -3.00 -20.38
CA ALA A 165 -15.12 -2.99 -21.76
C ALA A 165 -15.75 -4.33 -22.19
N MET A 166 -15.16 -5.46 -21.78
CA MET A 166 -15.73 -6.80 -22.01
C MET A 166 -17.08 -6.95 -21.30
N VAL A 167 -17.15 -6.49 -20.06
CA VAL A 167 -18.36 -6.41 -19.25
C VAL A 167 -19.46 -5.62 -19.98
N GLY A 168 -19.14 -4.42 -20.50
CA GLY A 168 -20.08 -3.61 -21.27
C GLY A 168 -20.60 -4.35 -22.51
N ARG A 169 -19.70 -4.95 -23.29
CA ARG A 169 -20.08 -5.71 -24.50
C ARG A 169 -20.92 -6.94 -24.23
N ILE A 170 -20.63 -7.67 -23.16
CA ILE A 170 -21.41 -8.84 -22.75
C ILE A 170 -22.80 -8.40 -22.26
N SER A 171 -22.88 -7.29 -21.52
CA SER A 171 -24.16 -6.71 -21.10
C SER A 171 -25.02 -6.29 -22.28
N ASP A 172 -24.42 -5.65 -23.30
CA ASP A 172 -25.10 -5.21 -24.52
C ASP A 172 -25.51 -6.40 -25.41
N ALA A 173 -24.69 -7.45 -25.49
CA ALA A 173 -24.95 -8.64 -26.31
C ALA A 173 -26.03 -9.56 -25.74
N ILE A 174 -26.19 -9.61 -24.41
CA ILE A 174 -27.18 -10.48 -23.74
C ILE A 174 -28.50 -9.73 -23.48
N GLY A 175 -28.58 -8.43 -23.77
CA GLY A 175 -29.80 -7.63 -23.58
C GLY A 175 -30.20 -7.52 -22.11
N LEU A 176 -29.23 -7.63 -21.19
CA LEU A 176 -29.48 -7.52 -19.75
C LEU A 176 -29.91 -6.09 -19.44
N GLU A 177 -31.18 -5.90 -19.07
CA GLU A 177 -31.67 -4.62 -18.56
C GLU A 177 -30.74 -4.13 -17.44
N LYS A 178 -30.43 -2.84 -17.47
CA LYS A 178 -29.46 -2.13 -16.60
C LYS A 178 -29.83 -2.12 -15.09
N GLY A 179 -30.63 -3.08 -14.61
CA GLY A 179 -31.04 -3.21 -13.20
C GLY A 179 -31.20 -4.65 -12.67
N GLY A 180 -30.91 -5.70 -13.46
CA GLY A 180 -31.05 -7.11 -13.03
C GLY A 180 -29.77 -7.75 -12.43
N TRP A 181 -29.81 -9.07 -12.16
CA TRP A 181 -28.68 -9.86 -11.61
C TRP A 181 -27.36 -9.69 -12.39
N GLY A 182 -27.43 -9.33 -13.68
CA GLY A 182 -26.27 -8.96 -14.48
C GLY A 182 -25.48 -7.79 -13.88
N GLY A 183 -26.15 -6.73 -13.40
CA GLY A 183 -25.48 -5.59 -12.77
C GLY A 183 -24.71 -5.97 -11.50
N ILE A 184 -25.23 -6.91 -10.72
CA ILE A 184 -24.56 -7.44 -9.51
C ILE A 184 -23.30 -8.21 -9.91
N VAL A 185 -23.39 -9.10 -10.91
CA VAL A 185 -22.23 -9.87 -11.40
C VAL A 185 -21.14 -8.94 -11.93
N LEU A 186 -21.51 -7.89 -12.67
CA LEU A 186 -20.57 -6.89 -13.17
C LEU A 186 -19.90 -6.10 -12.05
N HIS A 187 -20.65 -5.73 -11.02
CA HIS A 187 -20.11 -5.01 -9.86
C HIS A 187 -19.15 -5.89 -9.06
N VAL A 188 -19.51 -7.17 -8.85
CA VAL A 188 -18.65 -8.15 -8.18
C VAL A 188 -17.38 -8.42 -8.99
N ALA A 189 -17.47 -8.50 -10.32
CA ALA A 189 -16.31 -8.69 -11.19
C ALA A 189 -15.36 -7.48 -11.15
N ALA A 190 -15.88 -6.26 -11.25
CA ALA A 190 -15.08 -5.04 -11.12
C ALA A 190 -14.42 -4.94 -9.74
N PHE A 191 -15.15 -5.27 -8.67
CA PHE A 191 -14.61 -5.32 -7.32
C PHE A 191 -13.50 -6.39 -7.17
N ALA A 192 -13.70 -7.58 -7.73
CA ALA A 192 -12.70 -8.65 -7.72
C ALA A 192 -11.42 -8.25 -8.47
N VAL A 193 -11.54 -7.53 -9.60
CA VAL A 193 -10.39 -6.99 -10.34
C VAL A 193 -9.66 -5.94 -9.50
N ALA A 194 -10.38 -5.03 -8.84
CA ALA A 194 -9.78 -4.03 -7.96
C ALA A 194 -9.03 -4.67 -6.77
N VAL A 195 -9.65 -5.64 -6.09
CA VAL A 195 -9.01 -6.37 -4.99
C VAL A 195 -7.81 -7.18 -5.49
N GLY A 196 -7.93 -7.82 -6.66
CA GLY A 196 -6.83 -8.57 -7.27
C GLY A 196 -5.64 -7.66 -7.61
N ALA A 197 -5.91 -6.47 -8.12
CA ALA A 197 -4.90 -5.46 -8.37
C ALA A 197 -4.23 -4.96 -7.09
N ASP A 198 -5.03 -4.62 -6.06
CA ASP A 198 -4.51 -4.18 -4.76
C ASP A 198 -3.67 -5.29 -4.11
N PHE A 199 -4.09 -6.55 -4.25
CA PHE A 199 -3.32 -7.71 -3.82
C PHE A 199 -1.97 -7.82 -4.54
N LEU A 200 -1.94 -7.71 -5.89
CA LEU A 200 -0.70 -7.75 -6.66
C LEU A 200 0.23 -6.59 -6.31
N LEU A 201 -0.33 -5.39 -6.12
CA LEU A 201 0.42 -4.21 -5.70
C LEU A 201 1.02 -4.41 -4.31
N LEU A 202 0.26 -4.95 -3.37
CA LEU A 202 0.76 -5.28 -2.03
C LEU A 202 1.82 -6.37 -2.06
N LEU A 203 1.69 -7.40 -2.92
CA LEU A 203 2.77 -8.38 -3.11
C LEU A 203 4.06 -7.67 -3.54
N TYR A 204 3.99 -6.83 -4.56
CA TYR A 204 5.12 -6.06 -5.05
C TYR A 204 5.75 -5.19 -3.95
N VAL A 205 4.93 -4.45 -3.20
CA VAL A 205 5.38 -3.56 -2.13
C VAL A 205 5.97 -4.33 -0.95
N LEU A 206 5.46 -5.51 -0.61
CA LEU A 206 5.91 -6.27 0.55
C LEU A 206 7.16 -7.13 0.27
N THR A 207 7.44 -7.46 -0.99
CA THR A 207 8.62 -8.28 -1.36
C THR A 207 9.71 -7.46 -2.04
N LEU A 208 9.36 -6.79 -3.15
CA LEU A 208 10.33 -6.21 -4.06
C LEU A 208 10.88 -4.87 -3.57
N LEU A 209 10.03 -4.05 -2.94
CA LEU A 209 10.48 -2.79 -2.33
C LEU A 209 11.55 -2.99 -1.26
N PRO A 210 11.30 -3.79 -0.19
CA PRO A 210 12.32 -4.02 0.84
C PRO A 210 13.43 -4.98 0.40
N GLY A 211 13.24 -5.74 -0.69
CA GLY A 211 14.21 -6.74 -1.16
C GLY A 211 14.27 -7.97 -0.27
N VAL A 212 13.11 -8.46 0.18
CA VAL A 212 13.00 -9.58 1.14
C VAL A 212 12.15 -10.71 0.59
N GLU A 213 12.40 -11.92 1.07
CA GLU A 213 11.68 -13.14 0.68
C GLU A 213 10.86 -13.70 1.86
N PRO A 214 9.66 -13.17 2.11
CA PRO A 214 8.79 -13.69 3.16
C PRO A 214 8.21 -15.06 2.82
N ALA A 215 7.90 -15.85 3.84
CA ALA A 215 7.20 -17.12 3.68
C ALA A 215 5.88 -16.92 2.91
N ARG A 216 5.68 -17.69 1.83
CA ARG A 216 4.55 -17.54 0.88
C ARG A 216 3.18 -17.45 1.56
N ARG A 217 2.94 -18.29 2.56
CA ARG A 217 1.68 -18.28 3.32
C ARG A 217 1.46 -16.98 4.08
N ARG A 218 2.50 -16.42 4.70
CA ARG A 218 2.42 -15.15 5.45
C ARG A 218 2.25 -13.97 4.50
N LEU A 219 2.95 -14.00 3.37
CA LEU A 219 2.82 -13.00 2.31
C LEU A 219 1.38 -12.91 1.79
N ILE A 220 0.75 -14.06 1.48
CA ILE A 220 -0.64 -14.10 1.01
C ILE A 220 -1.60 -13.58 2.08
N VAL A 221 -1.45 -14.00 3.34
CA VAL A 221 -2.31 -13.53 4.44
C VAL A 221 -2.15 -12.03 4.66
N ALA A 222 -0.92 -11.51 4.65
CA ALA A 222 -0.65 -10.08 4.79
C ALA A 222 -1.22 -9.27 3.61
N ALA A 223 -1.00 -9.73 2.38
CA ALA A 223 -1.52 -9.06 1.19
C ALA A 223 -3.05 -9.09 1.13
N LEU A 224 -3.71 -10.19 1.52
CA LEU A 224 -5.17 -10.24 1.64
C LEU A 224 -5.70 -9.29 2.73
N THR A 225 -5.07 -9.31 3.91
CA THR A 225 -5.45 -8.41 5.01
C THR A 225 -5.27 -6.94 4.61
N GLY A 226 -4.17 -6.64 3.91
CA GLY A 226 -3.91 -5.32 3.37
C GLY A 226 -4.91 -4.91 2.28
N ALA A 227 -5.27 -5.82 1.36
CA ALA A 227 -6.25 -5.51 0.31
C ALA A 227 -7.63 -5.21 0.91
N ILE A 228 -8.09 -6.02 1.86
CA ILE A 228 -9.35 -5.78 2.59
C ILE A 228 -9.27 -4.47 3.37
N GLY A 229 -8.17 -4.23 4.10
CA GLY A 229 -7.97 -2.99 4.83
C GLY A 229 -7.99 -1.77 3.91
N PHE A 230 -7.38 -1.87 2.73
CA PHE A 230 -7.32 -0.79 1.75
C PHE A 230 -8.70 -0.46 1.17
N GLU A 231 -9.52 -1.46 0.87
CA GLU A 231 -10.92 -1.25 0.48
C GLU A 231 -11.74 -0.59 1.60
N LEU A 232 -11.60 -1.03 2.85
CA LEU A 232 -12.24 -0.38 3.99
C LEU A 232 -11.80 1.08 4.16
N LEU A 233 -10.53 1.37 3.90
CA LEU A 233 -9.96 2.71 3.89
C LEU A 233 -10.57 3.60 2.79
N LYS A 234 -10.82 3.06 1.60
CA LYS A 234 -11.53 3.80 0.51
C LYS A 234 -12.94 4.16 0.95
N LEU A 235 -13.65 3.24 1.59
CA LEU A 235 -14.99 3.49 2.13
C LEU A 235 -14.98 4.56 3.23
N LEU A 236 -14.01 4.50 4.15
CA LEU A 236 -13.81 5.51 5.19
C LEU A 236 -13.54 6.90 4.60
N LEU A 237 -12.68 7.00 3.58
CA LEU A 237 -12.40 8.25 2.89
C LEU A 237 -13.65 8.79 2.20
N SER A 238 -14.40 7.94 1.49
CA SER A 238 -15.65 8.32 0.84
C SER A 238 -16.68 8.85 1.84
N GLY A 239 -16.85 8.18 2.98
CA GLY A 239 -17.73 8.62 4.05
C GLY A 239 -17.29 9.94 4.69
N TYR A 240 -15.98 10.14 4.90
CA TYR A 240 -15.44 11.41 5.40
C TYR A 240 -15.69 12.56 4.42
N MET A 241 -15.46 12.31 3.13
CA MET A 241 -15.70 13.30 2.07
C MET A 241 -17.16 13.77 2.03
N GLN A 242 -18.11 12.83 2.12
CA GLN A 242 -19.54 13.14 2.13
C GLN A 242 -20.01 13.81 3.43
N GLY A 243 -19.46 13.41 4.58
CA GLY A 243 -19.95 13.86 5.89
C GLY A 243 -19.27 15.10 6.46
N VAL A 244 -17.98 15.29 6.18
CA VAL A 244 -17.13 16.33 6.81
C VAL A 244 -16.62 17.33 5.78
N ALA A 245 -16.02 16.87 4.68
CA ALA A 245 -15.45 17.77 3.67
C ALA A 245 -16.54 18.58 2.93
N ALA A 246 -17.74 18.01 2.77
CA ALA A 246 -18.89 18.70 2.17
C ALA A 246 -19.55 19.76 3.09
N LYS A 247 -19.19 19.83 4.39
CA LYS A 247 -19.75 20.82 5.31
C LYS A 247 -18.93 22.11 5.28
N SER A 248 -19.61 23.23 5.01
CA SER A 248 -19.07 24.61 4.87
C SER A 248 -18.05 25.04 5.95
N MET A 249 -18.14 24.51 7.17
CA MET A 249 -17.29 24.89 8.29
C MET A 249 -15.80 24.53 8.13
N TYR A 250 -15.46 23.51 7.31
CA TYR A 250 -14.06 23.09 7.08
C TYR A 250 -13.45 23.65 5.78
N GLY A 251 -14.26 24.29 4.93
CA GLY A 251 -13.83 25.04 3.74
C GLY A 251 -12.82 24.32 2.85
N ALA A 252 -11.86 25.07 2.30
CA ALA A 252 -10.81 24.59 1.40
C ALA A 252 -9.77 23.64 2.05
N PHE A 253 -9.77 23.51 3.39
CA PHE A 253 -8.80 22.68 4.12
C PHE A 253 -9.28 21.23 4.32
N GLY A 254 -10.56 20.94 4.13
CA GLY A 254 -11.12 19.60 4.36
C GLY A 254 -10.49 18.52 3.46
N VAL A 255 -10.28 18.83 2.19
CA VAL A 255 -9.76 17.86 1.19
C VAL A 255 -8.29 17.50 1.44
N PRO A 256 -7.35 18.45 1.58
CA PRO A 256 -5.95 18.10 1.88
C PRO A 256 -5.78 17.31 3.18
N VAL A 257 -6.56 17.65 4.22
CA VAL A 257 -6.51 16.95 5.51
C VAL A 257 -7.06 15.52 5.37
N ALA A 258 -8.18 15.33 4.68
CA ALA A 258 -8.74 14.00 4.38
C ALA A 258 -7.70 13.13 3.66
N LEU A 259 -7.05 13.70 2.64
CA LEU A 259 -6.04 13.03 1.86
C LEU A 259 -4.82 12.66 2.70
N LEU A 260 -4.31 13.56 3.53
CA LEU A 260 -3.21 13.29 4.45
C LEU A 260 -3.55 12.15 5.43
N LEU A 261 -4.76 12.16 6.00
CA LEU A 261 -5.22 11.09 6.88
C LEU A 261 -5.32 9.76 6.16
N TRP A 262 -5.88 9.74 4.95
CA TRP A 262 -6.00 8.52 4.14
C TRP A 262 -4.64 7.95 3.77
N ILE A 263 -3.70 8.79 3.33
CA ILE A 263 -2.32 8.38 3.05
C ILE A 263 -1.70 7.83 4.35
N ASN A 264 -1.89 8.50 5.49
CA ASN A 264 -1.32 8.05 6.76
C ASN A 264 -1.85 6.69 7.20
N PHE A 265 -3.16 6.47 7.12
CA PHE A 265 -3.76 5.18 7.46
C PHE A 265 -3.32 4.09 6.46
N THR A 266 -3.16 4.42 5.18
CA THR A 266 -2.63 3.49 4.17
C THR A 266 -1.19 3.10 4.48
N ALA A 267 -0.33 4.08 4.80
CA ALA A 267 1.05 3.82 5.20
C ALA A 267 1.14 2.92 6.44
N LYS A 268 0.30 3.20 7.45
CA LYS A 268 0.16 2.37 8.65
C LYS A 268 -0.27 0.94 8.35
N LEU A 269 -1.24 0.77 7.45
CA LEU A 269 -1.71 -0.55 7.01
C LEU A 269 -0.59 -1.31 6.30
N VAL A 270 0.14 -0.66 5.40
CA VAL A 270 1.28 -1.26 4.69
C VAL A 270 2.37 -1.67 5.66
N LEU A 271 2.73 -0.82 6.63
CA LEU A 271 3.71 -1.15 7.67
C LEU A 271 3.23 -2.33 8.52
N PHE A 272 1.95 -2.40 8.87
CA PHE A 272 1.37 -3.54 9.58
C PHE A 272 1.48 -4.83 8.77
N CYS A 273 1.18 -4.79 7.47
CA CYS A 273 1.35 -5.94 6.58
C CYS A 273 2.83 -6.35 6.50
N ALA A 274 3.76 -5.40 6.44
CA ALA A 274 5.20 -5.66 6.46
C ALA A 274 5.64 -6.29 7.78
N ALA A 275 5.15 -5.81 8.93
CA ALA A 275 5.47 -6.42 10.21
C ALA A 275 4.90 -7.85 10.31
N TRP A 276 3.71 -8.09 9.75
CA TRP A 276 3.11 -9.42 9.69
C TRP A 276 3.97 -10.41 8.90
N THR A 277 4.51 -10.00 7.76
CA THR A 277 5.39 -10.83 6.94
C THR A 277 6.76 -11.04 7.58
N ALA A 278 7.26 -10.05 8.29
CA ALA A 278 8.58 -10.04 8.89
C ALA A 278 8.64 -10.76 10.25
N THR A 279 7.51 -10.90 10.96
CA THR A 279 7.42 -11.63 12.23
C THR A 279 7.61 -13.13 11.98
N GLN A 280 8.61 -13.75 12.61
CA GLN A 280 8.86 -15.19 12.52
C GLN A 280 7.88 -15.99 13.39
N SER A 281 7.57 -17.23 12.99
CA SER A 281 6.86 -18.15 13.88
C SER A 281 7.82 -18.76 14.90
N ARG A 282 7.32 -19.03 16.11
CA ARG A 282 8.09 -19.59 17.23
C ARG A 282 8.81 -20.92 16.90
N GLU A 283 8.39 -21.64 15.87
CA GLU A 283 9.07 -22.83 15.34
C GLU A 283 10.33 -22.52 14.51
N GLU A 284 10.42 -21.35 13.86
CA GLU A 284 11.62 -20.92 13.12
C GLU A 284 12.68 -20.30 14.04
N GLU A 285 12.27 -19.77 15.21
CA GLU A 285 13.18 -19.31 16.27
C GLU A 285 13.85 -20.47 17.04
N ALA A 286 13.38 -21.71 16.86
CA ALA A 286 13.91 -22.89 17.54
C ALA A 286 14.59 -23.92 16.61
N PRO A 287 15.63 -23.59 15.81
CA PRO A 287 16.47 -24.62 15.18
C PRO A 287 17.53 -25.20 16.13
N GLY A 288 17.67 -24.68 17.35
CA GLY A 288 18.87 -24.90 18.19
C GLY A 288 18.76 -25.83 19.40
N LEU A 289 17.64 -26.53 19.61
CA LEU A 289 17.44 -27.33 20.84
C LEU A 289 17.43 -28.85 20.67
N THR A 290 17.77 -29.38 19.49
CA THR A 290 17.77 -30.85 19.26
C THR A 290 19.12 -31.55 19.30
N ASP A 291 20.25 -30.85 19.49
CA ASP A 291 21.59 -31.50 19.50
C ASP A 291 22.29 -31.54 20.88
N ALA A 292 21.58 -31.28 21.98
CA ALA A 292 22.15 -31.32 23.33
C ALA A 292 21.65 -32.49 24.20
N GLY A 293 21.47 -33.68 23.60
CA GLY A 293 20.92 -34.84 24.32
C GLY A 293 21.36 -36.19 23.75
N GLY A 294 22.68 -36.46 23.71
CA GLY A 294 23.17 -37.73 23.19
C GLY A 294 24.64 -38.03 23.47
N GLY A 295 25.16 -37.65 24.64
CA GLY A 295 26.54 -37.95 25.04
C GLY A 295 26.57 -38.68 26.38
N ALA A 296 26.10 -39.93 26.42
CA ALA A 296 26.35 -40.80 27.56
C ALA A 296 27.83 -41.23 27.54
N PRO A 297 28.62 -41.01 28.61
CA PRO A 297 29.97 -41.57 28.69
C PRO A 297 29.87 -43.10 28.88
N GLY A 298 30.46 -43.85 27.93
CA GLY A 298 30.51 -45.31 27.98
C GLY A 298 31.28 -45.85 29.18
N PRO A 299 30.98 -47.07 29.65
CA PRO A 299 31.58 -47.63 30.86
C PRO A 299 33.06 -47.94 30.64
N ALA A 300 33.83 -47.73 31.70
CA ALA A 300 35.27 -47.97 31.78
C ALA A 300 35.66 -49.38 31.27
N ALA A 301 36.58 -49.42 30.31
CA ALA A 301 37.38 -50.60 30.04
C ALA A 301 38.54 -50.63 31.03
N ALA A 302 38.46 -51.55 31.99
CA ALA A 302 39.63 -52.04 32.70
C ALA A 302 40.48 -52.87 31.70
N SER A 303 41.75 -52.51 31.56
CA SER A 303 42.76 -53.41 30.98
C SER A 303 43.86 -53.58 32.01
N ASP A 304 43.96 -54.79 32.53
CA ASP A 304 45.14 -55.33 33.19
C ASP A 304 46.35 -55.27 32.24
N GLY A 305 47.51 -54.90 32.80
CA GLY A 305 48.81 -54.85 32.13
C GLY A 305 49.84 -54.13 32.98
#